data_AF-A0A7C6INT0-F1
#
_entry.id   AF-A0A7C6INT0-F1
#
_cell.length_a   1.000
_cell.length_b   1.000
_cell.length_c   1.000
_cell.angle_alpha   90.00
_cell.angle_beta   90.00
_cell.angle_gamma   90.00
#
_symmetry.space_group_name_H-M   'P 1'
#
loop_
_entity.id
_entity.type
_entity.pdbx_description
1 polymer ?
#
loop_
_entity_poly.entity_id
_entity_poly.type
_entity_poly.pdbx_seq_one_letter_code
_entity_poly.pdbx_strand_id
1 'polypeptide(L)'
;MHKVWQDRVKDVVQNKLETNVLAAFNTNVDVVVHLTNSCLEVVEADPQVDVEKVKRLLKTDIGTITNENEFLAVLLEALAAGKSHYIVLENLDLLAWLEEKFSVRKESMGGQAGIIANQMAALGAHSLVYTSLLSPKQGSMFFPDVQVPVVNGGLKTVNVMDGVKSDDHTKENWIFEYAKGEKFEIAGQTIETPRANRVILATRPAGVVMGFSPEMEDVLPELGEELDVAFLAGFHYAPTEPNKLNEYLASSMESVRKLKEANPRLRLHFEYVPMNEDAAEKAMLQAVASEIQSFGINENEIKRVLSIFDHEIECAAIEENERAYCLYKGALRIMEELGFERIQLHNLGYYVVLLNKPYELDPRHVRESCLYASAVNAIKAKYGGYVLHENLAEGGDIPLSEIGLKQVRGFAKEMRNLGISIPKNFEEDGILEFDSHIVLVIPAHVVPNPVSTVGMGDTISSSSFAYEWNHNAK
;
A
#
# COMPACT_ATOMS: atom_id res chain seq x y z
N MET A 1 15.10 -8.83 -27.09
CA MET A 1 14.01 -8.43 -26.17
C MET A 1 13.85 -9.33 -24.94
N HIS A 2 13.14 -10.49 -24.96
CA HIS A 2 12.86 -11.27 -23.74
C HIS A 2 14.14 -11.67 -22.97
N LYS A 3 15.15 -12.18 -23.69
CA LYS A 3 16.44 -12.52 -23.09
C LYS A 3 17.11 -11.32 -22.41
N VAL A 4 17.13 -10.16 -23.07
CA VAL A 4 17.75 -8.92 -22.54
C VAL A 4 17.10 -8.49 -21.23
N TRP A 5 15.76 -8.49 -21.18
CA TRP A 5 15.04 -8.15 -19.95
C TRP A 5 15.28 -9.17 -18.83
N GLN A 6 15.26 -10.46 -19.15
CA GLN A 6 15.50 -11.52 -18.16
C GLN A 6 16.93 -11.48 -17.60
N ASP A 7 17.93 -11.25 -18.45
CA ASP A 7 19.32 -11.14 -18.03
C ASP A 7 19.48 -9.98 -17.02
N ARG A 8 18.82 -8.84 -17.23
CA ARG A 8 18.80 -7.73 -16.24
C ARG A 8 18.13 -8.11 -14.93
N VAL A 9 17.03 -8.86 -14.95
CA VAL A 9 16.40 -9.35 -13.71
C VAL A 9 17.42 -10.22 -12.94
N LYS A 10 18.09 -11.14 -13.63
CA LYS A 10 19.11 -12.01 -13.03
C LYS A 10 20.25 -11.24 -12.41
N ASP A 11 20.66 -10.13 -13.03
CA ASP A 11 21.71 -9.26 -12.51
C ASP A 11 21.25 -8.54 -11.24
N VAL A 12 20.08 -7.91 -11.24
CA VAL A 12 19.62 -7.09 -10.10
C VAL A 12 19.26 -7.92 -8.86
N VAL A 13 18.75 -9.14 -9.02
CA VAL A 13 18.36 -10.00 -7.88
C VAL A 13 19.54 -10.51 -7.05
N GLN A 14 20.79 -10.34 -7.53
CA GLN A 14 21.99 -10.67 -6.76
C GLN A 14 22.35 -9.58 -5.75
N ASN A 15 21.79 -8.38 -5.89
CA ASN A 15 22.14 -7.23 -5.07
C ASN A 15 21.38 -7.24 -3.75
N LYS A 16 22.05 -6.74 -2.71
CA LYS A 16 21.48 -6.60 -1.36
C LYS A 16 21.06 -5.15 -1.11
N LEU A 17 19.94 -4.97 -0.43
CA LEU A 17 19.54 -3.66 0.09
C LEU A 17 20.31 -3.36 1.38
N GLU A 18 21.03 -2.23 1.39
CA GLU A 18 21.76 -1.73 2.56
C GLU A 18 21.27 -0.33 2.96
N THR A 19 20.12 0.08 2.43
CA THR A 19 19.47 1.38 2.65
C THR A 19 18.97 1.51 4.08
N ASN A 20 19.14 2.69 4.68
CA ASN A 20 18.48 3.07 5.94
C ASN A 20 17.09 3.62 5.65
N VAL A 21 16.06 2.88 6.05
CA VAL A 21 14.67 3.15 5.69
C VAL A 21 13.82 3.49 6.90
N LEU A 22 13.04 4.56 6.80
CA LEU A 22 11.89 4.81 7.69
C LEU A 22 10.58 4.47 6.97
N ALA A 23 9.68 3.77 7.66
CA ALA A 23 8.30 3.59 7.22
C ALA A 23 7.33 4.17 8.26
N ALA A 24 6.45 5.07 7.83
CA ALA A 24 5.45 5.72 8.68
C ALA A 24 4.18 5.99 7.85
N PHE A 25 2.98 6.12 8.41
CA PHE A 25 2.62 6.10 9.83
C PHE A 25 1.71 4.92 10.19
N ASN A 26 0.95 4.41 9.22
CA ASN A 26 -0.14 3.51 9.52
C ASN A 26 0.31 2.06 9.63
N THR A 27 0.07 1.50 10.80
CA THR A 27 0.18 0.08 11.11
C THR A 27 -1.17 -0.41 11.61
N ASN A 28 -1.46 -1.69 11.39
CA ASN A 28 -2.59 -2.38 12.01
C ASN A 28 -2.34 -3.89 12.01
N VAL A 29 -3.19 -4.64 12.69
CA VAL A 29 -3.29 -6.09 12.55
C VAL A 29 -4.46 -6.40 11.61
N ASP A 30 -4.19 -7.05 10.49
CA ASP A 30 -5.23 -7.63 9.66
C ASP A 30 -5.57 -9.02 10.22
N VAL A 31 -6.82 -9.18 10.65
CA VAL A 31 -7.36 -10.41 11.24
C VAL A 31 -8.27 -11.08 10.22
N VAL A 32 -7.76 -12.09 9.53
CA VAL A 32 -8.45 -12.75 8.42
C VAL A 32 -9.21 -13.98 8.91
N VAL A 33 -10.51 -14.01 8.61
CA VAL A 33 -11.42 -15.13 8.85
C VAL A 33 -11.95 -15.61 7.50
N HIS A 34 -11.70 -16.87 7.16
CA HIS A 34 -12.40 -17.50 6.05
C HIS A 34 -13.76 -18.00 6.57
N LEU A 35 -14.83 -17.35 6.14
CA LEU A 35 -16.19 -17.69 6.57
C LEU A 35 -16.56 -19.08 6.09
N THR A 36 -17.22 -19.82 6.97
CA THR A 36 -17.84 -21.12 6.71
C THR A 36 -19.15 -21.19 7.48
N ASN A 37 -20.02 -22.16 7.18
CA ASN A 37 -21.22 -22.38 7.99
C ASN A 37 -20.90 -22.55 9.48
N SER A 38 -19.84 -23.28 9.82
CA SER A 38 -19.44 -23.45 11.22
C SER A 38 -19.10 -22.14 11.93
N CYS A 39 -18.58 -21.14 11.21
CA CYS A 39 -18.35 -19.81 11.80
C CYS A 39 -19.69 -19.14 12.17
N LEU A 40 -20.68 -19.24 11.28
CA LEU A 40 -21.97 -18.59 11.45
C LEU A 40 -22.88 -19.31 12.45
N GLU A 41 -22.80 -20.65 12.54
CA GLU A 41 -23.52 -21.45 13.53
C GLU A 41 -23.13 -21.04 14.97
N VAL A 42 -21.84 -20.80 15.22
CA VAL A 42 -21.34 -20.34 16.53
C VAL A 42 -21.84 -18.94 16.87
N VAL A 43 -21.95 -18.05 15.87
CA VAL A 43 -22.50 -16.70 16.03
C VAL A 43 -24.01 -16.75 16.28
N GLU A 44 -24.76 -17.53 15.50
CA GLU A 44 -26.22 -17.65 15.64
C GLU A 44 -26.64 -18.29 16.97
N ALA A 45 -25.83 -19.21 17.51
CA ALA A 45 -26.07 -19.84 18.81
C ALA A 45 -25.75 -18.92 20.01
N ASP A 46 -25.13 -17.76 19.79
CA ASP A 46 -24.75 -16.87 20.88
C ASP A 46 -25.97 -16.16 21.50
N PRO A 47 -26.11 -16.14 22.84
CA PRO A 47 -27.25 -15.49 23.50
C PRO A 47 -27.40 -13.98 23.24
N GLN A 48 -26.34 -13.29 22.79
CA GLN A 48 -26.38 -11.85 22.46
C GLN A 48 -26.93 -11.58 21.05
N VAL A 49 -27.06 -12.64 20.23
CA VAL A 49 -27.62 -12.56 18.89
C VAL A 49 -29.12 -12.90 18.93
N ASP A 50 -29.95 -11.90 18.64
CA ASP A 50 -31.39 -12.03 18.45
C ASP A 50 -31.70 -12.06 16.94
N VAL A 51 -31.99 -13.25 16.43
CA VAL A 51 -32.34 -13.50 15.02
C VAL A 51 -33.47 -12.59 14.51
N GLU A 52 -34.48 -12.29 15.33
CA GLU A 52 -35.57 -11.41 14.91
C GLU A 52 -35.14 -9.95 14.87
N LYS A 53 -34.19 -9.54 15.72
CA LYS A 53 -33.56 -8.22 15.64
C LYS A 53 -32.69 -8.10 14.39
N VAL A 54 -31.86 -9.11 14.09
CA VAL A 54 -31.03 -9.15 12.87
C VAL A 54 -31.90 -9.03 11.61
N LYS A 55 -33.03 -9.76 11.53
CA LYS A 55 -33.97 -9.65 10.40
C LYS A 55 -34.57 -8.25 10.22
N ARG A 56 -34.78 -7.51 11.32
CA ARG A 56 -35.24 -6.11 11.25
C ARG A 56 -34.13 -5.18 10.74
N LEU A 57 -32.89 -5.42 11.17
CA LEU A 57 -31.71 -4.64 10.78
C LEU A 57 -31.31 -4.80 9.31
N LEU A 58 -31.61 -5.94 8.67
CA LEU A 58 -31.42 -6.13 7.22
C LEU A 58 -32.20 -5.15 6.33
N LYS A 59 -33.08 -4.32 6.91
CA LYS A 59 -33.87 -3.29 6.21
C LYS A 59 -33.45 -1.87 6.57
N THR A 60 -32.35 -1.71 7.30
CA THR A 60 -31.85 -0.42 7.78
C THR A 60 -30.45 -0.18 7.26
N ASP A 61 -30.10 1.08 7.05
CA ASP A 61 -28.73 1.48 6.70
C ASP A 61 -27.88 1.58 7.98
N ILE A 62 -26.85 0.76 8.08
CA ILE A 62 -25.97 0.68 9.26
C ILE A 62 -24.66 1.37 8.93
N GLY A 63 -24.45 2.56 9.50
CA GLY A 63 -23.23 3.34 9.28
C GLY A 63 -22.01 2.85 10.07
N THR A 64 -22.23 2.37 11.30
CA THR A 64 -21.20 1.82 12.19
C THR A 64 -21.75 0.61 12.95
N ILE A 65 -20.86 -0.26 13.41
CA ILE A 65 -21.23 -1.42 14.23
C ILE A 65 -20.97 -1.11 15.70
N THR A 66 -21.99 -1.29 16.52
CA THR A 66 -21.96 -1.10 17.98
C THR A 66 -22.32 -2.35 18.77
N ASN A 67 -22.93 -3.35 18.11
CA ASN A 67 -23.33 -4.63 18.73
C ASN A 67 -23.35 -5.79 17.73
N GLU A 68 -23.44 -7.02 18.25
CA GLU A 68 -23.33 -8.30 17.54
C GLU A 68 -24.41 -8.46 16.46
N ASN A 69 -25.59 -7.91 16.71
CA ASN A 69 -26.73 -8.01 15.80
C ASN A 69 -26.53 -7.14 14.54
N GLU A 70 -25.95 -5.95 14.71
CA GLU A 70 -25.56 -5.07 13.60
C GLU A 70 -24.43 -5.70 12.80
N PHE A 71 -23.42 -6.25 13.47
CA PHE A 71 -22.35 -6.99 12.81
C PHE A 71 -22.91 -8.11 11.92
N LEU A 72 -23.78 -8.96 12.48
CA LEU A 72 -24.35 -10.07 11.73
C LEU A 72 -25.22 -9.56 10.58
N ALA A 73 -26.06 -8.54 10.78
CA ALA A 73 -26.88 -7.99 9.70
C ALA A 73 -26.04 -7.49 8.51
N VAL A 74 -24.98 -6.73 8.78
CA VAL A 74 -24.05 -6.23 7.76
C VAL A 74 -23.35 -7.37 7.04
N LEU A 75 -22.90 -8.39 7.78
CA LEU A 75 -22.26 -9.57 7.21
C LEU A 75 -23.20 -10.30 6.22
N LEU A 76 -24.46 -10.53 6.62
CA LEU A 76 -25.44 -11.21 5.78
C LEU A 76 -25.82 -10.42 4.53
N GLU A 77 -25.98 -9.10 4.66
CA GLU A 77 -26.24 -8.24 3.50
C GLU A 77 -25.09 -8.29 2.49
N ALA A 78 -23.85 -8.20 2.98
CA ALA A 78 -22.67 -8.26 2.13
C ALA A 78 -22.53 -9.63 1.44
N LEU A 79 -22.78 -10.73 2.14
CA LEU A 79 -22.80 -12.09 1.57
C LEU A 79 -23.83 -12.22 0.45
N ALA A 80 -25.06 -11.74 0.67
CA ALA A 80 -26.14 -11.79 -0.31
C ALA A 80 -25.86 -10.91 -1.55
N ALA A 81 -25.27 -9.73 -1.34
CA ALA A 81 -24.90 -8.83 -2.43
C ALA A 81 -23.63 -9.27 -3.18
N GLY A 82 -22.75 -10.03 -2.51
CA GLY A 82 -21.41 -10.40 -2.99
C GLY A 82 -20.50 -9.21 -3.28
N LYS A 83 -20.68 -8.09 -2.57
CA LYS A 83 -19.86 -6.89 -2.71
C LYS A 83 -18.85 -6.78 -1.58
N SER A 84 -17.72 -6.13 -1.88
CA SER A 84 -16.78 -5.75 -0.82
C SER A 84 -17.47 -4.68 0.01
N HIS A 85 -17.41 -4.82 1.32
CA HIS A 85 -18.02 -3.85 2.23
C HIS A 85 -17.00 -3.46 3.30
N TYR A 86 -16.89 -2.17 3.58
CA TYR A 86 -16.01 -1.60 4.59
C TYR A 86 -16.87 -0.88 5.61
N ILE A 87 -16.71 -1.20 6.89
CA ILE A 87 -17.50 -0.62 7.97
C ILE A 87 -16.65 -0.45 9.23
N VAL A 88 -16.96 0.57 10.03
CA VAL A 88 -16.23 0.87 11.27
C VAL A 88 -16.87 0.16 12.46
N LEU A 89 -16.04 -0.49 13.27
CA LEU A 89 -16.39 -0.95 14.61
C LEU A 89 -16.24 0.21 15.59
N GLU A 90 -17.36 0.76 16.05
CA GLU A 90 -17.37 1.88 16.99
C GLU A 90 -17.24 1.39 18.44
N ASN A 91 -17.92 0.30 18.78
CA ASN A 91 -17.81 -0.32 20.09
C ASN A 91 -16.66 -1.35 20.12
N LEU A 92 -15.50 -0.96 20.64
CA LEU A 92 -14.32 -1.83 20.71
C LEU A 92 -14.46 -3.00 21.70
N ASP A 93 -15.43 -2.98 22.62
CA ASP A 93 -15.68 -4.09 23.54
C ASP A 93 -16.10 -5.38 22.79
N LEU A 94 -16.61 -5.23 21.56
CA LEU A 94 -16.92 -6.36 20.67
C LEU A 94 -15.69 -7.15 20.20
N LEU A 95 -14.47 -6.60 20.32
CA LEU A 95 -13.26 -7.32 19.90
C LEU A 95 -13.08 -8.62 20.67
N ALA A 96 -13.35 -8.62 21.99
CA ALA A 96 -13.28 -9.84 22.80
C ALA A 96 -14.29 -10.89 22.31
N TRP A 97 -15.50 -10.46 21.92
CA TRP A 97 -16.51 -11.34 21.35
C TRP A 97 -16.07 -11.88 19.98
N LEU A 98 -15.52 -11.04 19.10
CA LEU A 98 -14.99 -11.48 17.81
C LEU A 98 -13.85 -12.50 17.95
N GLU A 99 -12.91 -12.26 18.87
CA GLU A 99 -11.82 -13.19 19.16
C GLU A 99 -12.32 -14.54 19.69
N GLU A 100 -13.39 -14.53 20.49
CA GLU A 100 -14.05 -15.74 21.00
C GLU A 100 -14.77 -16.51 19.88
N LYS A 101 -15.61 -15.83 19.08
CA LYS A 101 -16.46 -16.48 18.06
C LYS A 101 -15.68 -16.94 16.83
N PHE A 102 -14.64 -16.18 16.46
CA PHE A 102 -13.80 -16.48 15.30
C PHE A 102 -12.41 -16.93 15.75
N SER A 103 -12.37 -18.06 16.47
CA SER A 103 -11.15 -18.66 16.99
C SER A 103 -10.22 -19.21 15.90
N VAL A 104 -10.78 -19.65 14.76
CA VAL A 104 -10.02 -20.04 13.58
C VAL A 104 -9.82 -18.83 12.68
N ARG A 105 -8.66 -18.18 12.84
CA ARG A 105 -8.30 -16.96 12.11
C ARG A 105 -6.80 -16.93 11.83
N LYS A 106 -6.40 -16.06 10.90
CA LYS A 106 -5.00 -15.73 10.65
C LYS A 106 -4.79 -14.26 10.95
N GLU A 107 -3.72 -13.94 11.67
CA GLU A 107 -3.34 -12.57 11.95
C GLU A 107 -2.07 -12.26 11.16
N SER A 108 -2.03 -11.07 10.57
CA SER A 108 -0.86 -10.58 9.85
C SER A 108 -0.70 -9.08 10.05
N MET A 109 0.52 -8.59 9.90
CA MET A 109 0.78 -7.15 9.82
C MET A 109 0.04 -6.55 8.61
N GLY A 110 -0.70 -5.49 8.87
CA GLY A 110 -1.34 -4.64 7.89
C GLY A 110 -0.92 -3.18 8.03
N GLY A 111 -1.42 -2.36 7.11
CA GLY A 111 -1.01 -0.96 6.96
C GLY A 111 0.32 -0.83 6.22
N GLN A 112 0.39 0.17 5.33
CA GLN A 112 1.53 0.40 4.45
C GLN A 112 2.84 0.45 5.22
N ALA A 113 2.90 1.24 6.30
CA ALA A 113 4.14 1.40 7.05
C ALA A 113 4.64 0.08 7.67
N GLY A 114 3.71 -0.72 8.21
CA GLY A 114 4.04 -2.03 8.80
C GLY A 114 4.50 -3.04 7.75
N ILE A 115 3.80 -3.11 6.61
CA ILE A 115 4.16 -4.00 5.50
C ILE A 115 5.51 -3.62 4.91
N ILE A 116 5.75 -2.33 4.68
CA ILE A 116 7.02 -1.81 4.14
C ILE A 116 8.15 -2.10 5.12
N ALA A 117 8.01 -1.78 6.41
CA ALA A 117 9.07 -2.01 7.39
C ALA A 117 9.48 -3.49 7.45
N ASN A 118 8.50 -4.40 7.52
CA ASN A 118 8.78 -5.84 7.53
C ASN A 118 9.47 -6.31 6.25
N GLN A 119 9.05 -5.81 5.08
CA GLN A 119 9.63 -6.20 3.81
C GLN A 119 11.06 -5.64 3.65
N MET A 120 11.34 -4.42 4.11
CA MET A 120 12.68 -3.83 4.08
C MET A 120 13.64 -4.60 4.99
N ALA A 121 13.23 -4.89 6.23
CA ALA A 121 14.02 -5.72 7.15
C ALA A 121 14.29 -7.12 6.57
N ALA A 122 13.27 -7.77 5.98
CA ALA A 122 13.41 -9.09 5.35
C ALA A 122 14.41 -9.10 4.18
N LEU A 123 14.53 -7.99 3.43
CA LEU A 123 15.52 -7.84 2.35
C LEU A 123 16.92 -7.44 2.85
N GLY A 124 17.08 -7.25 4.17
CA GLY A 124 18.35 -6.94 4.81
C GLY A 124 18.69 -5.45 4.93
N ALA A 125 17.74 -4.56 4.62
CA ALA A 125 17.87 -3.12 4.85
C ALA A 125 17.78 -2.81 6.35
N HIS A 126 18.37 -1.70 6.78
CA HIS A 126 18.13 -1.18 8.13
C HIS A 126 16.76 -0.52 8.15
N SER A 127 15.80 -1.12 8.86
CA SER A 127 14.39 -0.70 8.80
C SER A 127 13.89 -0.16 10.13
N LEU A 128 13.50 1.11 10.10
CA LEU A 128 12.79 1.81 11.14
C LEU A 128 11.30 1.91 10.78
N VAL A 129 10.45 1.73 11.79
CA VAL A 129 9.02 2.03 11.70
C VAL A 129 8.68 3.12 12.70
N TYR A 130 7.81 4.04 12.31
CA TYR A 130 7.16 4.95 13.23
C TYR A 130 5.64 4.86 13.10
N THR A 131 4.96 4.69 14.24
CA THR A 131 3.50 4.62 14.32
C THR A 131 3.04 5.18 15.66
N SER A 132 1.83 5.76 15.71
CA SER A 132 1.36 6.45 16.92
C SER A 132 0.94 5.51 18.04
N LEU A 133 0.52 4.28 17.69
CA LEU A 133 0.14 3.23 18.64
C LEU A 133 0.99 1.99 18.41
N LEU A 134 1.69 1.53 19.44
CA LEU A 134 2.56 0.36 19.39
C LEU A 134 2.28 -0.57 20.56
N SER A 135 1.11 -1.21 20.54
CA SER A 135 0.74 -2.23 21.53
C SER A 135 1.64 -3.47 21.45
N PRO A 136 1.71 -4.32 22.49
CA PRO A 136 2.43 -5.59 22.41
C PRO A 136 1.96 -6.51 21.28
N LYS A 137 0.65 -6.50 20.96
CA LYS A 137 0.08 -7.27 19.84
C LYS A 137 0.52 -6.69 18.50
N GLN A 138 0.61 -5.37 18.36
CA GLN A 138 1.13 -4.73 17.14
C GLN A 138 2.63 -4.98 16.97
N GLY A 139 3.39 -4.87 18.06
CA GLY A 139 4.84 -5.10 18.09
C GLY A 139 5.23 -6.52 17.65
N SER A 140 4.45 -7.53 18.07
CA SER A 140 4.73 -8.93 17.74
C SER A 140 4.53 -9.30 16.26
N MET A 141 3.87 -8.42 15.49
CA MET A 141 3.66 -8.61 14.05
C MET A 141 4.83 -8.10 13.20
N PHE A 142 5.79 -7.41 13.81
CA PHE A 142 6.97 -6.92 13.10
C PHE A 142 8.01 -8.02 12.88
N PHE A 143 8.73 -7.90 11.76
CA PHE A 143 9.89 -8.73 11.49
C PHE A 143 10.96 -8.47 12.57
N PRO A 144 11.69 -9.48 13.06
CA PRO A 144 12.54 -9.36 14.24
C PRO A 144 13.55 -8.21 14.20
N ASP A 145 14.05 -7.85 13.02
CA ASP A 145 15.09 -6.83 12.84
C ASP A 145 14.54 -5.40 12.70
N VAL A 146 13.21 -5.21 12.70
CA VAL A 146 12.61 -3.87 12.64
C VAL A 146 12.86 -3.14 13.96
N GLN A 147 13.23 -1.87 13.83
CA GLN A 147 13.48 -0.96 14.95
C GLN A 147 12.46 0.18 14.97
N VAL A 148 12.34 0.85 16.11
CA VAL A 148 11.46 2.01 16.33
C VAL A 148 12.26 3.13 17.00
N PRO A 149 12.11 4.39 16.56
CA PRO A 149 12.69 5.52 17.27
C PRO A 149 11.89 5.83 18.54
N VAL A 150 12.59 6.03 19.64
CA VAL A 150 12.03 6.39 20.95
C VAL A 150 12.77 7.60 21.52
N VAL A 151 12.05 8.42 22.27
CA VAL A 151 12.59 9.62 22.92
C VAL A 151 12.72 9.36 24.42
N ASN A 152 13.95 9.19 24.90
CA ASN A 152 14.24 8.99 26.32
C ASN A 152 15.53 9.71 26.73
N GLY A 153 15.39 11.01 27.01
CA GLY A 153 16.53 11.91 27.24
C GLY A 153 17.36 12.20 25.97
N GLY A 154 16.81 11.89 24.79
CA GLY A 154 17.44 11.97 23.46
C GLY A 154 16.85 10.91 22.52
N LEU A 155 17.14 11.01 21.22
CA LEU A 155 16.74 10.01 20.24
C LEU A 155 17.51 8.70 20.46
N LYS A 156 16.79 7.58 20.43
CA LYS A 156 17.36 6.24 20.35
C LYS A 156 16.53 5.38 19.43
N THR A 157 17.18 4.46 18.72
CA THR A 157 16.51 3.39 17.98
C THR A 157 16.63 2.11 18.79
N VAL A 158 15.50 1.43 19.00
CA VAL A 158 15.41 0.17 19.75
C VAL A 158 14.68 -0.88 18.92
N ASN A 159 14.81 -2.16 19.26
CA ASN A 159 13.95 -3.18 18.67
C ASN A 159 12.48 -2.82 18.91
N VAL A 160 11.60 -3.09 17.95
CA VAL A 160 10.17 -2.77 18.09
C VAL A 160 9.57 -3.34 19.37
N MET A 161 9.92 -4.57 19.75
CA MET A 161 9.39 -5.20 20.97
C MET A 161 9.85 -4.52 22.27
N ASP A 162 10.99 -3.81 22.25
CA ASP A 162 11.46 -3.02 23.38
C ASP A 162 10.81 -1.62 23.44
N GLY A 163 10.20 -1.17 22.33
CA GLY A 163 9.51 0.10 22.21
C GLY A 163 7.98 0.04 22.42
N VAL A 164 7.42 -1.16 22.64
CA VAL A 164 5.97 -1.33 22.83
C VAL A 164 5.47 -0.63 24.09
N LYS A 165 4.24 -0.12 24.02
CA LYS A 165 3.53 0.51 25.15
C LYS A 165 2.34 -0.37 25.52
N SER A 166 2.31 -0.87 26.75
CA SER A 166 1.32 -1.86 27.20
C SER A 166 -0.12 -1.33 27.25
N ASP A 167 -0.27 -0.02 27.36
CA ASP A 167 -1.53 0.71 27.41
C ASP A 167 -2.03 1.16 26.03
N ASP A 168 -1.19 1.07 24.99
CA ASP A 168 -1.62 1.38 23.62
C ASP A 168 -2.64 0.34 23.12
N HIS A 169 -3.69 0.83 22.49
CA HIS A 169 -4.65 -0.01 21.78
C HIS A 169 -4.06 -0.55 20.48
N THR A 170 -4.52 -1.73 20.07
CA THR A 170 -4.23 -2.28 18.74
C THR A 170 -5.29 -1.81 17.76
N LYS A 171 -4.87 -1.23 16.64
CA LYS A 171 -5.76 -1.06 15.49
C LYS A 171 -5.86 -2.39 14.76
N GLU A 172 -7.06 -2.93 14.67
CA GLU A 172 -7.38 -4.17 13.98
C GLU A 172 -8.34 -3.93 12.81
N ASN A 173 -8.11 -4.64 11.71
CA ASN A 173 -9.08 -4.81 10.63
C ASN A 173 -9.47 -6.28 10.56
N TRP A 174 -10.71 -6.58 10.91
CA TRP A 174 -11.28 -7.92 10.79
C TRP A 174 -11.80 -8.13 9.37
N ILE A 175 -11.19 -9.06 8.64
CA ILE A 175 -11.45 -9.33 7.22
C ILE A 175 -12.13 -10.69 7.10
N PHE A 176 -13.42 -10.67 6.78
CA PHE A 176 -14.23 -11.87 6.60
C PHE A 176 -14.34 -12.21 5.12
N GLU A 177 -13.60 -13.22 4.68
CA GLU A 177 -13.55 -13.67 3.30
C GLU A 177 -14.53 -14.81 3.03
N TYR A 178 -15.12 -14.82 1.84
CA TYR A 178 -16.05 -15.87 1.41
C TYR A 178 -15.84 -16.21 -0.07
N ALA A 179 -16.05 -17.49 -0.41
CA ALA A 179 -15.87 -17.97 -1.78
C ALA A 179 -17.11 -17.69 -2.64
N LYS A 180 -17.01 -17.90 -3.96
CA LYS A 180 -18.16 -17.86 -4.88
C LYS A 180 -18.97 -19.15 -4.77
N GLY A 181 -20.30 -19.03 -4.76
CA GLY A 181 -21.23 -20.18 -4.75
C GLY A 181 -21.28 -20.89 -3.40
N GLU A 182 -20.72 -20.26 -2.37
CA GLU A 182 -20.77 -20.77 -1.01
C GLU A 182 -22.18 -20.54 -0.46
N LYS A 183 -22.71 -21.53 0.26
CA LYS A 183 -24.07 -21.50 0.81
C LYS A 183 -24.00 -21.39 2.31
N PHE A 184 -24.61 -20.33 2.83
CA PHE A 184 -24.72 -20.06 4.26
C PHE A 184 -26.16 -20.27 4.72
N GLU A 185 -26.36 -21.08 5.76
CA GLU A 185 -27.65 -21.27 6.43
C GLU A 185 -27.61 -20.57 7.78
N ILE A 186 -28.35 -19.46 7.90
CA ILE A 186 -28.32 -18.62 9.11
C ILE A 186 -29.58 -17.78 9.22
N ALA A 187 -30.08 -17.56 10.44
CA ALA A 187 -31.26 -16.75 10.72
C ALA A 187 -32.52 -17.26 9.99
N GLY A 188 -32.59 -18.56 9.71
CA GLY A 188 -33.64 -19.20 8.92
C GLY A 188 -33.64 -18.84 7.43
N GLN A 189 -32.53 -18.33 6.90
CA GLN A 189 -32.35 -17.99 5.49
C GLN A 189 -31.20 -18.82 4.89
N THR A 190 -31.28 -19.07 3.57
CA THR A 190 -30.17 -19.63 2.80
C THR A 190 -29.63 -18.55 1.87
N ILE A 191 -28.35 -18.20 2.03
CA ILE A 191 -27.66 -17.22 1.21
C ILE A 191 -26.64 -17.96 0.34
N GLU A 192 -26.70 -17.77 -0.97
CA GLU A 192 -25.68 -18.26 -1.89
C GLU A 192 -24.87 -17.06 -2.42
N THR A 193 -23.56 -17.05 -2.17
CA THR A 193 -22.70 -15.91 -2.53
C THR A 193 -22.49 -15.85 -4.06
N PRO A 194 -22.76 -14.70 -4.71
CA PRO A 194 -22.70 -14.63 -6.18
C PRO A 194 -21.25 -14.58 -6.72
N ARG A 195 -20.29 -14.19 -5.88
CA ARG A 195 -18.85 -14.09 -6.18
C ARG A 195 -18.02 -14.17 -4.91
N ALA A 196 -16.73 -14.50 -5.06
CA ALA A 196 -15.78 -14.40 -3.97
C ALA A 196 -15.53 -12.93 -3.62
N ASN A 197 -15.53 -12.60 -2.33
CA ASN A 197 -15.32 -11.25 -1.83
C ASN A 197 -14.99 -11.24 -0.32
N ARG A 198 -14.95 -10.04 0.27
CA ARG A 198 -14.65 -9.82 1.69
C ARG A 198 -15.50 -8.73 2.34
N VAL A 199 -15.72 -8.83 3.66
CA VAL A 199 -16.20 -7.74 4.51
C VAL A 199 -15.07 -7.30 5.43
N ILE A 200 -14.81 -5.99 5.50
CA ILE A 200 -13.77 -5.42 6.35
C ILE A 200 -14.44 -4.64 7.46
N LEU A 201 -14.29 -5.12 8.69
CA LEU A 201 -14.67 -4.46 9.92
C LEU A 201 -13.43 -3.81 10.53
N ALA A 202 -13.33 -2.49 10.44
CA ALA A 202 -12.13 -1.77 10.85
C ALA A 202 -12.34 -1.03 12.18
N THR A 203 -11.37 -1.14 13.07
CA THR A 203 -11.35 -0.36 14.31
C THR A 203 -10.81 1.06 14.07
N ARG A 204 -11.16 1.95 15.00
CA ARG A 204 -10.64 3.34 15.09
C ARG A 204 -10.31 3.67 16.55
N PRO A 205 -9.29 3.02 17.14
CA PRO A 205 -8.94 3.28 18.54
C PRO A 205 -8.47 4.72 18.73
N ALA A 206 -8.71 5.25 19.93
CA ALA A 206 -8.20 6.56 20.33
C ALA A 206 -6.66 6.59 20.25
N GLY A 207 -6.09 7.71 19.82
CA GLY A 207 -4.63 7.89 19.71
C GLY A 207 -4.02 7.46 18.37
N VAL A 208 -4.80 6.89 17.44
CA VAL A 208 -4.35 6.68 16.06
C VAL A 208 -4.26 8.03 15.34
N VAL A 209 -3.04 8.53 15.14
CA VAL A 209 -2.76 9.77 14.41
C VAL A 209 -1.67 9.48 13.39
N MET A 210 -1.89 9.86 12.13
CA MET A 210 -0.92 9.64 11.05
C MET A 210 0.10 10.78 10.98
N GLY A 211 0.83 10.95 12.07
CA GLY A 211 1.83 12.00 12.21
C GLY A 211 2.76 11.73 13.38
N PHE A 212 3.86 12.47 13.42
CA PHE A 212 4.81 12.40 14.53
C PHE A 212 4.19 12.99 15.80
N SER A 213 4.50 12.37 16.94
CA SER A 213 4.06 12.85 18.25
C SER A 213 4.84 14.11 18.62
N PRO A 214 4.31 14.97 19.51
CA PRO A 214 5.03 16.15 19.98
C PRO A 214 6.43 15.86 20.54
N GLU A 215 6.64 14.70 21.15
CA GLU A 215 7.95 14.29 21.70
C GLU A 215 9.00 14.05 20.62
N MET A 216 8.58 13.64 19.42
CA MET A 216 9.49 13.40 18.29
C MET A 216 9.96 14.71 17.63
N GLU A 217 9.17 15.78 17.73
CA GLU A 217 9.35 17.00 16.94
C GLU A 217 10.74 17.63 17.04
N ASP A 218 11.37 17.56 18.22
CA ASP A 218 12.69 18.14 18.46
C ASP A 218 13.84 17.25 17.95
N VAL A 219 13.57 15.96 17.72
CA VAL A 219 14.57 14.97 17.28
C VAL A 219 14.39 14.54 15.82
N LEU A 220 13.39 15.05 15.11
CA LEU A 220 13.17 14.74 13.70
C LEU A 220 14.40 15.06 12.81
N PRO A 221 15.11 16.19 13.00
CA PRO A 221 16.33 16.43 12.23
C PRO A 221 17.41 15.37 12.47
N GLU A 222 17.63 14.96 13.72
CA GLU A 222 18.59 13.91 14.09
C GLU A 222 18.19 12.56 13.47
N LEU A 223 16.91 12.20 13.55
CA LEU A 223 16.39 10.99 12.91
C LEU A 223 16.61 11.03 11.39
N GLY A 224 16.35 12.17 10.75
CA GLY A 224 16.53 12.38 9.32
C GLY A 224 17.96 12.24 8.82
N GLU A 225 18.94 12.59 9.66
CA GLU A 225 20.37 12.50 9.34
C GLU A 225 20.83 11.07 9.03
N GLU A 226 20.22 10.09 9.70
CA GLU A 226 20.57 8.67 9.55
C GLU A 226 19.86 7.98 8.38
N LEU A 227 18.83 8.61 7.80
CA LEU A 227 17.95 7.99 6.81
C LEU A 227 18.38 8.24 5.37
N ASP A 228 18.17 7.25 4.52
CA ASP A 228 18.34 7.38 3.07
C ASP A 228 17.00 7.60 2.40
N VAL A 229 15.99 6.86 2.85
CA VAL A 229 14.65 6.82 2.29
C VAL A 229 13.60 6.82 3.40
N ALA A 230 12.52 7.58 3.23
CA ALA A 230 11.35 7.50 4.08
C ALA A 230 10.07 7.25 3.26
N PHE A 231 9.33 6.21 3.63
CA PHE A 231 8.00 5.89 3.10
C PHE A 231 6.94 6.45 4.03
N LEU A 232 6.15 7.39 3.52
CA LEU A 232 5.06 8.02 4.25
C LEU A 232 3.72 7.56 3.66
N ALA A 233 2.81 7.13 4.52
CA ALA A 233 1.50 6.61 4.17
C ALA A 233 0.50 6.82 5.31
N GLY A 234 -0.77 6.59 5.01
CA GLY A 234 -1.86 6.75 5.99
C GLY A 234 -2.52 8.13 6.00
N PHE A 235 -2.10 9.08 5.16
CA PHE A 235 -2.75 10.40 5.10
C PHE A 235 -4.25 10.36 4.77
N HIS A 236 -4.75 9.25 4.22
CA HIS A 236 -6.18 9.01 4.02
C HIS A 236 -7.01 8.93 5.32
N TYR A 237 -6.35 8.77 6.49
CA TYR A 237 -6.99 8.86 7.81
C TYR A 237 -7.15 10.29 8.32
N ALA A 238 -6.65 11.30 7.59
CA ALA A 238 -6.79 12.69 7.98
C ALA A 238 -8.27 13.08 8.16
N PRO A 239 -8.59 14.01 9.08
CA PRO A 239 -9.94 14.54 9.21
C PRO A 239 -10.36 15.21 7.89
N THR A 240 -11.62 15.05 7.49
CA THR A 240 -12.14 15.65 6.24
C THR A 240 -12.71 17.06 6.44
N GLU A 241 -12.95 17.47 7.70
CA GLU A 241 -13.41 18.81 8.04
C GLU A 241 -12.32 19.86 7.70
N PRO A 242 -12.60 20.89 6.87
CA PRO A 242 -11.57 21.76 6.31
C PRO A 242 -10.59 22.38 7.31
N ASN A 243 -11.08 22.91 8.45
CA ASN A 243 -10.21 23.54 9.44
C ASN A 243 -9.26 22.52 10.09
N LYS A 244 -9.80 21.36 10.52
CA LYS A 244 -9.02 20.28 11.12
C LYS A 244 -8.05 19.66 10.13
N LEU A 245 -8.47 19.51 8.86
CA LEU A 245 -7.61 19.03 7.79
C LEU A 245 -6.43 19.97 7.58
N ASN A 246 -6.69 21.27 7.47
CA ASN A 246 -5.63 22.26 7.26
C ASN A 246 -4.64 22.29 8.42
N GLU A 247 -5.12 22.24 9.67
CA GLU A 247 -4.26 22.16 10.86
C GLU A 247 -3.41 20.87 10.85
N TYR A 248 -4.04 19.74 10.57
CA TYR A 248 -3.36 18.44 10.48
C TYR A 248 -2.30 18.42 9.38
N LEU A 249 -2.62 18.89 8.17
CA LEU A 249 -1.70 18.92 7.04
C LEU A 249 -0.55 19.90 7.30
N ALA A 250 -0.82 21.08 7.84
CA ALA A 250 0.22 22.05 8.19
C ALA A 250 1.20 21.48 9.22
N SER A 251 0.69 20.85 10.28
CA SER A 251 1.49 20.19 11.31
C SER A 251 2.31 19.04 10.71
N SER A 252 1.68 18.14 9.94
CA SER A 252 2.34 16.97 9.36
C SER A 252 3.44 17.36 8.38
N MET A 253 3.19 18.36 7.52
CA MET A 253 4.17 18.83 6.55
C MET A 253 5.32 19.57 7.23
N GLU A 254 5.08 20.23 8.36
CA GLU A 254 6.16 20.80 9.17
C GLU A 254 7.07 19.72 9.77
N SER A 255 6.50 18.64 10.31
CA SER A 255 7.29 17.49 10.76
C SER A 255 8.11 16.89 9.61
N VAL A 256 7.54 16.78 8.41
CA VAL A 256 8.26 16.32 7.21
C VAL A 256 9.40 17.25 6.84
N ARG A 257 9.25 18.58 6.97
CA ARG A 257 10.35 19.53 6.75
C ARG A 257 11.48 19.34 7.76
N LYS A 258 11.15 19.21 9.04
CA LYS A 258 12.14 18.94 10.10
C LYS A 258 12.90 17.65 9.87
N LEU A 259 12.20 16.58 9.45
CA LEU A 259 12.83 15.30 9.11
C LEU A 259 13.87 15.45 7.99
N LYS A 260 13.68 16.39 7.05
CA LYS A 260 14.64 16.65 5.97
C LYS A 260 15.74 17.64 6.35
N GLU A 261 15.61 18.37 7.46
CA GLU A 261 16.39 19.58 7.76
C GLU A 261 17.90 19.29 7.83
N ALA A 262 18.29 18.23 8.55
CA ALA A 262 19.70 17.83 8.67
C ALA A 262 20.18 16.96 7.48
N ASN A 263 19.27 16.52 6.60
CA ASN A 263 19.59 15.66 5.47
C ASN A 263 18.83 16.05 4.19
N PRO A 264 19.36 17.02 3.42
CA PRO A 264 18.77 17.42 2.14
C PRO A 264 18.79 16.33 1.07
N ARG A 265 19.49 15.20 1.30
CA ARG A 265 19.54 14.05 0.38
C ARG A 265 18.47 13.01 0.69
N LEU A 266 17.80 13.09 1.85
CA LEU A 266 16.74 12.16 2.24
C LEU A 266 15.63 12.15 1.17
N ARG A 267 15.26 10.96 0.72
CA ARG A 267 14.25 10.77 -0.32
C ARG A 267 12.95 10.24 0.23
N LEU A 268 11.85 10.95 -0.02
CA LEU A 268 10.55 10.63 0.52
C LEU A 268 9.65 10.06 -0.58
N HIS A 269 8.89 9.04 -0.21
CA HIS A 269 7.89 8.42 -1.06
C HIS A 269 6.54 8.39 -0.37
N PHE A 270 5.50 8.83 -1.08
CA PHE A 270 4.12 8.73 -0.66
C PHE A 270 3.46 7.52 -1.31
N GLU A 271 3.08 6.53 -0.50
CA GLU A 271 2.25 5.40 -0.96
C GLU A 271 0.77 5.78 -0.78
N TYR A 272 0.08 5.94 -1.89
CA TYR A 272 -1.26 6.52 -1.93
C TYR A 272 -2.36 5.53 -1.55
N VAL A 273 -3.38 6.07 -0.90
CA VAL A 273 -4.69 5.45 -0.71
C VAL A 273 -5.72 6.57 -0.80
N PRO A 274 -6.87 6.36 -1.46
CA PRO A 274 -7.87 7.39 -1.60
C PRO A 274 -8.53 7.78 -0.28
N MET A 275 -8.95 9.05 -0.21
CA MET A 275 -9.86 9.53 0.84
C MET A 275 -11.32 9.40 0.38
N ASN A 276 -12.25 9.39 1.34
CA ASN A 276 -13.68 9.31 1.03
C ASN A 276 -14.27 10.65 0.52
N GLU A 277 -13.58 11.78 0.72
CA GLU A 277 -14.08 13.12 0.39
C GLU A 277 -13.15 13.83 -0.58
N ASP A 278 -13.63 14.11 -1.80
CA ASP A 278 -12.85 14.61 -2.94
C ASP A 278 -12.09 15.91 -2.62
N ALA A 279 -12.74 16.86 -1.93
CA ALA A 279 -12.12 18.14 -1.59
C ALA A 279 -10.99 17.98 -0.55
N ALA A 280 -11.18 17.08 0.43
CA ALA A 280 -10.16 16.77 1.42
C ALA A 280 -8.99 16.02 0.79
N GLU A 281 -9.30 15.10 -0.13
CA GLU A 281 -8.33 14.34 -0.91
C GLU A 281 -7.42 15.23 -1.75
N LYS A 282 -8.02 16.18 -2.46
CA LYS A 282 -7.30 17.18 -3.28
C LYS A 282 -6.35 18.01 -2.42
N ALA A 283 -6.82 18.52 -1.28
CA ALA A 283 -6.01 19.29 -0.35
C ALA A 283 -4.85 18.47 0.24
N MET A 284 -5.10 17.20 0.59
CA MET A 284 -4.08 16.27 1.08
C MET A 284 -3.01 16.02 0.02
N LEU A 285 -3.39 15.69 -1.21
CA LEU A 285 -2.46 15.45 -2.31
C LEU A 285 -1.57 16.65 -2.60
N GLN A 286 -2.15 17.86 -2.64
CA GLN A 286 -1.41 19.11 -2.84
C GLN A 286 -0.42 19.38 -1.70
N ALA A 287 -0.84 19.19 -0.45
CA ALA A 287 0.04 19.37 0.71
C ALA A 287 1.20 18.36 0.68
N VAL A 288 0.91 17.09 0.46
CA VAL A 288 1.92 16.02 0.41
C VAL A 288 2.91 16.25 -0.74
N ALA A 289 2.42 16.58 -1.93
CA ALA A 289 3.26 16.81 -3.11
C ALA A 289 4.19 18.02 -2.95
N SER A 290 3.85 18.98 -2.09
CA SER A 290 4.73 20.12 -1.80
C SER A 290 5.98 19.75 -0.99
N GLU A 291 6.00 18.58 -0.34
CA GLU A 291 7.09 18.16 0.54
C GLU A 291 7.75 16.83 0.17
N ILE A 292 7.06 15.98 -0.60
CA ILE A 292 7.47 14.61 -0.91
C ILE A 292 7.78 14.47 -2.41
N GLN A 293 8.90 13.83 -2.73
CA GLN A 293 9.41 13.76 -4.10
C GLN A 293 8.77 12.65 -4.94
N SER A 294 8.51 11.48 -4.34
CA SER A 294 8.02 10.31 -5.06
C SER A 294 6.59 9.90 -4.68
N PHE A 295 5.82 9.41 -5.66
CA PHE A 295 4.42 9.03 -5.53
C PHE A 295 4.18 7.62 -6.11
N GLY A 296 3.61 6.72 -5.31
CA GLY A 296 3.22 5.36 -5.70
C GLY A 296 1.70 5.23 -5.87
N ILE A 297 1.26 4.63 -6.98
CA ILE A 297 -0.17 4.53 -7.33
C ILE A 297 -0.46 3.31 -8.24
N ASN A 298 -1.67 2.77 -8.20
CA ASN A 298 -2.13 1.72 -9.13
C ASN A 298 -3.10 2.22 -10.23
N GLU A 299 -3.54 1.31 -11.10
CA GLU A 299 -4.42 1.58 -12.24
C GLU A 299 -5.86 1.98 -11.85
N ASN A 300 -6.32 1.63 -10.66
CA ASN A 300 -7.63 2.04 -10.16
C ASN A 300 -7.57 3.40 -9.48
N GLU A 301 -6.52 3.62 -8.69
CA GLU A 301 -6.27 4.85 -7.96
C GLU A 301 -5.98 6.04 -8.89
N ILE A 302 -5.25 5.83 -9.99
CA ILE A 302 -4.98 6.92 -10.94
C ILE A 302 -6.26 7.53 -11.51
N LYS A 303 -7.30 6.72 -11.79
CA LYS A 303 -8.59 7.22 -12.29
C LYS A 303 -9.26 8.15 -11.27
N ARG A 304 -9.18 7.78 -9.98
CA ARG A 304 -9.69 8.61 -8.89
C ARG A 304 -8.97 9.95 -8.84
N VAL A 305 -7.63 9.95 -8.85
CA VAL A 305 -6.84 11.18 -8.84
C VAL A 305 -7.14 12.05 -10.07
N LEU A 306 -7.20 11.46 -11.26
CA LEU A 306 -7.54 12.20 -12.48
C LEU A 306 -8.92 12.87 -12.38
N SER A 307 -9.92 12.18 -11.86
CA SER A 307 -11.28 12.73 -11.74
C SER A 307 -11.34 13.91 -10.76
N ILE A 308 -10.71 13.83 -9.57
CA ILE A 308 -10.72 14.94 -8.59
C ILE A 308 -9.91 16.18 -9.03
N PHE A 309 -9.04 16.02 -10.03
CA PHE A 309 -8.31 17.09 -10.70
C PHE A 309 -8.89 17.45 -12.08
N ASP A 310 -10.12 17.04 -12.37
CA ASP A 310 -10.87 17.41 -13.59
C ASP A 310 -10.18 16.95 -14.91
N HIS A 311 -9.37 15.89 -14.86
CA HIS A 311 -8.70 15.27 -16.01
C HIS A 311 -9.53 14.11 -16.60
N GLU A 312 -10.79 14.40 -16.93
CA GLU A 312 -11.77 13.40 -17.38
C GLU A 312 -11.42 12.73 -18.72
N ILE A 313 -10.67 13.40 -19.59
CA ILE A 313 -10.24 12.85 -20.88
C ILE A 313 -9.27 11.68 -20.66
N GLU A 314 -8.26 11.89 -19.82
CA GLU A 314 -7.28 10.87 -19.47
C GLU A 314 -7.92 9.74 -18.65
N CYS A 315 -8.85 10.05 -17.75
CA CYS A 315 -9.61 9.06 -16.99
C CYS A 315 -10.42 8.13 -17.93
N ALA A 316 -11.24 8.72 -18.80
CA ALA A 316 -12.05 7.97 -19.76
C ALA A 316 -11.20 7.11 -20.71
N ALA A 317 -10.02 7.59 -21.12
CA ALA A 317 -9.10 6.82 -21.96
C ALA A 317 -8.54 5.57 -21.25
N ILE A 318 -8.33 5.63 -19.93
CA ILE A 318 -7.92 4.48 -19.11
C ILE A 318 -9.10 3.50 -18.96
N GLU A 319 -10.31 4.00 -18.69
CA GLU A 319 -11.50 3.15 -18.56
C GLU A 319 -11.88 2.42 -19.85
N GLU A 320 -11.76 3.09 -20.99
CA GLU A 320 -12.08 2.50 -22.30
C GLU A 320 -11.07 1.41 -22.67
N ASN A 321 -9.79 1.66 -22.46
CA ASN A 321 -8.72 0.76 -22.87
C ASN A 321 -7.44 0.98 -22.07
N GLU A 322 -7.39 0.40 -20.87
CA GLU A 322 -6.24 0.46 -19.98
C GLU A 322 -4.98 -0.20 -20.59
N ARG A 323 -3.92 0.60 -20.74
CA ARG A 323 -2.63 0.20 -21.33
C ARG A 323 -1.54 1.20 -20.96
N ALA A 324 -0.28 0.82 -21.14
CA ALA A 324 0.88 1.63 -20.74
C ALA A 324 0.84 3.08 -21.26
N TYR A 325 0.34 3.31 -22.47
CA TYR A 325 0.29 4.67 -23.03
C TYR A 325 -0.78 5.56 -22.38
N CYS A 326 -1.99 5.08 -22.11
CA CYS A 326 -3.00 5.92 -21.44
C CYS A 326 -2.65 6.13 -19.96
N LEU A 327 -2.08 5.13 -19.29
CA LEU A 327 -1.55 5.26 -17.93
C LEU A 327 -0.40 6.28 -17.87
N TYR A 328 0.52 6.26 -18.84
CA TYR A 328 1.54 7.30 -18.99
C TYR A 328 0.93 8.70 -19.13
N LYS A 329 -0.08 8.86 -20.00
CA LYS A 329 -0.72 10.16 -20.23
C LYS A 329 -1.41 10.66 -18.96
N GLY A 330 -2.11 9.80 -18.24
CA GLY A 330 -2.71 10.14 -16.95
C GLY A 330 -1.66 10.52 -15.91
N ALA A 331 -0.62 9.71 -15.75
CA ALA A 331 0.43 9.98 -14.77
C ALA A 331 1.20 11.26 -15.11
N LEU A 332 1.38 11.60 -16.40
CA LEU A 332 1.94 12.87 -16.81
C LEU A 332 1.07 14.06 -16.39
N ARG A 333 -0.26 13.96 -16.46
CA ARG A 333 -1.15 15.01 -15.95
C ARG A 333 -1.01 15.21 -14.45
N ILE A 334 -0.98 14.11 -13.70
CA ILE A 334 -0.76 14.17 -12.25
C ILE A 334 0.60 14.79 -11.92
N MET A 335 1.65 14.44 -12.67
CA MET A 335 2.98 15.05 -12.52
C MET A 335 2.97 16.55 -12.82
N GLU A 336 2.28 16.98 -13.87
CA GLU A 336 2.11 18.40 -14.23
C GLU A 336 1.32 19.18 -13.16
N GLU A 337 0.28 18.57 -12.58
CA GLU A 337 -0.63 19.19 -11.61
C GLU A 337 -0.04 19.24 -10.20
N LEU A 338 0.63 18.18 -9.75
CA LEU A 338 1.13 18.03 -8.38
C LEU A 338 2.64 18.26 -8.24
N GLY A 339 3.41 18.19 -9.33
CA GLY A 339 4.83 18.53 -9.32
C GLY A 339 5.77 17.47 -8.73
N PHE A 340 5.32 16.22 -8.54
CA PHE A 340 6.18 15.13 -8.08
C PHE A 340 7.41 14.93 -8.98
N GLU A 341 8.57 14.65 -8.38
CA GLU A 341 9.81 14.33 -9.11
C GLU A 341 9.72 12.94 -9.76
N ARG A 342 9.05 11.98 -9.11
CA ARG A 342 8.91 10.59 -9.57
C ARG A 342 7.51 10.07 -9.31
N ILE A 343 6.82 9.58 -10.34
CA ILE A 343 5.58 8.82 -10.21
C ILE A 343 5.85 7.38 -10.64
N GLN A 344 5.56 6.42 -9.76
CA GLN A 344 5.57 5.00 -10.09
C GLN A 344 4.14 4.47 -10.11
N LEU A 345 3.65 4.21 -11.31
CA LEU A 345 2.40 3.49 -11.51
C LEU A 345 2.69 1.99 -11.65
N HIS A 346 2.15 1.19 -10.74
CA HIS A 346 2.27 -0.26 -10.80
C HIS A 346 0.97 -0.89 -11.30
N ASN A 347 1.06 -1.81 -12.26
CA ASN A 347 -0.08 -2.55 -12.82
C ASN A 347 0.29 -4.03 -13.04
N LEU A 348 -0.69 -4.88 -13.31
CA LEU A 348 -0.51 -6.30 -13.54
C LEU A 348 0.43 -6.57 -14.73
N GLY A 349 1.64 -7.01 -14.41
CA GLY A 349 2.65 -7.43 -15.38
C GLY A 349 3.45 -6.31 -16.01
N TYR A 350 3.27 -5.03 -15.63
CA TYR A 350 4.12 -3.93 -16.08
C TYR A 350 4.00 -2.70 -15.19
N TYR A 351 5.05 -1.87 -15.20
CA TYR A 351 5.08 -0.59 -14.50
C TYR A 351 5.28 0.55 -15.50
N VAL A 352 4.69 1.70 -15.19
CA VAL A 352 4.92 2.96 -15.90
C VAL A 352 5.49 3.96 -14.90
N VAL A 353 6.74 4.36 -15.11
CA VAL A 353 7.44 5.31 -14.21
C VAL A 353 7.72 6.59 -14.96
N LEU A 354 7.40 7.73 -14.36
CA LEU A 354 7.74 9.05 -14.88
C LEU A 354 8.76 9.70 -13.95
N LEU A 355 9.75 10.35 -14.55
CA LEU A 355 10.78 11.14 -13.86
C LEU A 355 10.75 12.56 -14.41
N ASN A 356 10.54 13.55 -13.55
CA ASN A 356 10.63 14.96 -13.92
C ASN A 356 12.09 15.35 -14.15
N LYS A 357 12.37 16.21 -15.13
CA LYS A 357 13.76 16.63 -15.45
C LYS A 357 14.10 17.98 -14.81
N PRO A 358 15.33 18.13 -14.26
CA PRO A 358 16.36 17.10 -14.15
C PRO A 358 16.05 16.05 -13.08
N TYR A 359 16.42 14.79 -13.34
CA TYR A 359 16.39 13.71 -12.35
C TYR A 359 17.81 13.32 -11.96
N GLU A 360 18.08 13.07 -10.68
CA GLU A 360 19.45 12.87 -10.18
C GLU A 360 20.10 11.58 -10.67
N LEU A 361 19.31 10.51 -10.78
CA LEU A 361 19.81 9.16 -11.07
C LEU A 361 19.65 8.81 -12.56
N ASP A 362 20.50 7.90 -13.02
CA ASP A 362 20.40 7.34 -14.36
C ASP A 362 19.06 6.57 -14.52
N PRO A 363 18.23 6.87 -15.53
CA PRO A 363 16.99 6.14 -15.79
C PRO A 363 17.18 4.62 -15.96
N ARG A 364 18.37 4.17 -16.37
CA ARG A 364 18.70 2.74 -16.45
C ARG A 364 18.72 2.07 -15.07
N HIS A 365 19.24 2.78 -14.07
CA HIS A 365 19.22 2.32 -12.67
C HIS A 365 17.80 2.33 -12.10
N VAL A 366 16.99 3.34 -12.43
CA VAL A 366 15.55 3.37 -12.06
C VAL A 366 14.79 2.18 -12.65
N ARG A 367 15.08 1.81 -13.90
CA ARG A 367 14.52 0.59 -14.51
C ARG A 367 14.97 -0.67 -13.76
N GLU A 368 16.24 -0.75 -13.40
CA GLU A 368 16.80 -1.89 -12.65
C GLU A 368 16.16 -2.03 -11.27
N SER A 369 15.89 -0.93 -10.58
CA SER A 369 15.14 -0.92 -9.33
C SER A 369 13.71 -1.46 -9.49
N CYS A 370 13.06 -1.14 -10.60
CA CYS A 370 11.73 -1.66 -10.94
C CYS A 370 11.75 -3.17 -11.22
N LEU A 371 12.79 -3.67 -11.90
CA LEU A 371 12.97 -5.10 -12.15
C LEU A 371 13.26 -5.87 -10.85
N TYR A 372 14.08 -5.29 -9.95
CA TYR A 372 14.32 -5.82 -8.62
C TYR A 372 13.00 -5.95 -7.85
N ALA A 373 12.22 -4.87 -7.77
CA ALA A 373 10.91 -4.86 -7.12
C ALA A 373 9.93 -5.88 -7.73
N SER A 374 9.96 -6.04 -9.05
CA SER A 374 9.15 -7.05 -9.73
C SER A 374 9.52 -8.47 -9.31
N ALA A 375 10.80 -8.77 -9.15
CA ALA A 375 11.27 -10.07 -8.68
C ALA A 375 10.89 -10.32 -7.21
N VAL A 376 11.04 -9.32 -6.34
CA VAL A 376 10.54 -9.38 -4.95
C VAL A 376 9.05 -9.69 -4.95
N ASN A 377 8.26 -8.93 -5.70
CA ASN A 377 6.81 -9.17 -5.76
C ASN A 377 6.45 -10.55 -6.34
N ALA A 378 7.24 -11.10 -7.26
CA ALA A 378 7.03 -12.46 -7.79
C ALA A 378 7.22 -13.53 -6.70
N ILE A 379 8.26 -13.42 -5.88
CA ILE A 379 8.51 -14.34 -4.77
C ILE A 379 7.40 -14.21 -3.72
N LYS A 380 6.99 -12.98 -3.37
CA LYS A 380 5.84 -12.73 -2.49
C LYS A 380 4.55 -13.33 -3.04
N ALA A 381 4.26 -13.14 -4.34
CA ALA A 381 3.09 -13.72 -4.98
C ALA A 381 3.09 -15.25 -4.89
N LYS A 382 4.25 -15.86 -5.10
CA LYS A 382 4.41 -17.32 -5.17
C LYS A 382 4.30 -17.99 -3.80
N TYR A 383 4.86 -17.38 -2.75
CA TYR A 383 5.00 -18.03 -1.44
C TYR A 383 4.23 -17.33 -0.31
N GLY A 384 3.75 -16.11 -0.52
CA GLY A 384 3.21 -15.26 0.53
C GLY A 384 4.30 -14.68 1.45
N GLY A 385 3.86 -14.04 2.53
CA GLY A 385 4.77 -13.49 3.56
C GLY A 385 5.68 -12.37 3.06
N TYR A 386 6.84 -12.24 3.71
CA TYR A 386 7.90 -11.28 3.36
C TYR A 386 9.04 -12.00 2.68
N VAL A 387 9.57 -11.38 1.63
CA VAL A 387 10.65 -11.96 0.83
C VAL A 387 11.98 -11.74 1.53
N LEU A 388 12.64 -12.84 1.90
CA LEU A 388 14.01 -12.82 2.39
C LEU A 388 14.98 -12.62 1.23
N HIS A 389 16.06 -11.86 1.46
CA HIS A 389 17.11 -11.63 0.46
C HIS A 389 17.66 -12.94 -0.14
N GLU A 390 17.89 -13.97 0.68
CA GLU A 390 18.39 -15.29 0.25
C GLU A 390 17.49 -16.01 -0.77
N ASN A 391 16.19 -15.70 -0.78
CA ASN A 391 15.22 -16.31 -1.70
C ASN A 391 15.07 -15.49 -3.00
N LEU A 392 15.63 -14.29 -3.07
CA LEU A 392 15.40 -13.37 -4.17
C LEU A 392 16.03 -13.84 -5.49
N ALA A 393 17.13 -14.60 -5.42
CA ALA A 393 17.80 -15.16 -6.60
C ALA A 393 16.84 -15.99 -7.47
N GLU A 394 15.88 -16.70 -6.86
CA GLU A 394 14.84 -17.46 -7.58
C GLU A 394 13.98 -16.56 -8.48
N GLY A 395 13.78 -15.30 -8.08
CA GLY A 395 13.03 -14.32 -8.87
C GLY A 395 13.67 -14.07 -10.24
N GLY A 396 14.99 -14.24 -10.36
CA GLY A 396 15.71 -14.17 -11.64
C GLY A 396 15.44 -15.34 -12.59
N ASP A 397 14.92 -16.45 -12.09
CA ASP A 397 14.55 -17.63 -12.89
C ASP A 397 13.06 -17.65 -13.26
N ILE A 398 12.23 -16.80 -12.62
CA ILE A 398 10.84 -16.61 -13.01
C ILE A 398 10.81 -15.75 -14.28
N PRO A 399 10.16 -16.19 -15.36
CA PRO A 399 10.08 -15.41 -16.59
C PRO A 399 9.21 -14.17 -16.39
N LEU A 400 9.65 -13.03 -16.93
CA LEU A 400 8.81 -11.84 -17.07
C LEU A 400 7.55 -12.14 -17.91
N SER A 401 6.46 -11.43 -17.62
CA SER A 401 5.18 -11.73 -18.25
C SER A 401 5.10 -11.29 -19.71
N GLU A 402 4.44 -12.12 -20.54
CA GLU A 402 4.06 -11.71 -21.90
C GLU A 402 3.08 -10.53 -21.92
N ILE A 403 2.33 -10.30 -20.82
CA ILE A 403 1.48 -9.12 -20.64
C ILE A 403 2.35 -7.87 -20.69
N GLY A 404 3.38 -7.79 -19.84
CA GLY A 404 4.26 -6.63 -19.81
C GLY A 404 5.06 -6.42 -21.07
N LEU A 405 5.59 -7.50 -21.65
CA LEU A 405 6.33 -7.42 -22.92
C LEU A 405 5.44 -6.90 -24.06
N LYS A 406 4.14 -7.23 -24.08
CA LYS A 406 3.18 -6.64 -25.02
C LYS A 406 2.94 -5.16 -24.75
N GLN A 407 2.91 -4.73 -23.48
CA GLN A 407 2.71 -3.32 -23.12
C GLN A 407 3.88 -2.45 -23.56
N VAL A 408 5.14 -2.92 -23.42
CA VAL A 408 6.33 -2.23 -23.95
C VAL A 408 6.23 -2.04 -25.48
N ARG A 409 5.89 -3.11 -26.22
CA ARG A 409 5.72 -3.06 -27.68
C ARG A 409 4.54 -2.16 -28.09
N GLY A 410 3.44 -2.24 -27.35
CA GLY A 410 2.23 -1.45 -27.55
C GLY A 410 2.52 0.04 -27.42
N PHE A 411 3.16 0.44 -26.32
CA PHE A 411 3.61 1.81 -26.10
C PHE A 411 4.49 2.32 -27.24
N ALA A 412 5.49 1.55 -27.65
CA ALA A 412 6.38 1.90 -28.76
C ALA A 412 5.62 2.11 -30.08
N LYS A 413 4.69 1.21 -30.41
CA LYS A 413 3.86 1.29 -31.61
C LYS A 413 3.00 2.56 -31.61
N GLU A 414 2.40 2.89 -30.47
CA GLU A 414 1.54 4.06 -30.36
C GLU A 414 2.30 5.37 -30.45
N MET A 415 3.45 5.48 -29.76
CA MET A 415 4.32 6.63 -29.91
C MET A 415 4.76 6.86 -31.36
N ARG A 416 5.13 5.78 -32.08
CA ARG A 416 5.46 5.85 -33.52
C ARG A 416 4.26 6.31 -34.36
N ASN A 417 3.05 5.82 -34.07
CA ASN A 417 1.83 6.23 -34.79
C ASN A 417 1.50 7.71 -34.59
N LEU A 418 1.89 8.28 -33.45
CA LEU A 418 1.74 9.72 -33.14
C LEU A 418 2.88 10.57 -33.74
N GLY A 419 3.82 9.97 -34.47
CA GLY A 419 4.97 10.67 -35.05
C GLY A 419 6.08 11.00 -34.05
N ILE A 420 6.04 10.43 -32.84
CA ILE A 420 7.09 10.63 -31.83
C ILE A 420 8.28 9.75 -32.20
N SER A 421 9.46 10.37 -32.28
CA SER A 421 10.72 9.66 -32.50
C SER A 421 11.07 8.86 -31.26
N ILE A 422 11.19 7.54 -31.39
CA ILE A 422 11.59 6.65 -30.30
C ILE A 422 12.93 5.95 -30.60
N PRO A 423 13.78 5.69 -29.59
CA PRO A 423 15.01 4.94 -29.78
C PRO A 423 14.77 3.58 -30.43
N LYS A 424 15.69 3.14 -31.31
CA LYS A 424 15.59 1.84 -31.99
C LYS A 424 15.59 0.67 -31.00
N ASN A 425 16.29 0.83 -29.88
CA ASN A 425 16.39 -0.14 -28.80
C ASN A 425 15.29 0.02 -27.72
N PHE A 426 14.28 0.89 -27.91
CA PHE A 426 13.26 1.14 -26.88
C PHE A 426 12.61 -0.15 -26.36
N GLU A 427 12.26 -1.09 -27.24
CA GLU A 427 11.60 -2.34 -26.81
C GLU A 427 12.50 -3.23 -25.93
N GLU A 428 13.82 -3.01 -25.99
CA GLU A 428 14.82 -3.67 -25.15
C GLU A 428 15.28 -2.80 -23.99
N ASP A 429 14.96 -1.50 -23.94
CA ASP A 429 15.47 -0.56 -22.93
C ASP A 429 14.35 -0.07 -22.00
N GLY A 430 13.16 0.15 -22.54
CA GLY A 430 11.95 0.62 -21.88
C GLY A 430 11.93 2.12 -21.62
N ILE A 431 12.95 2.87 -22.03
CA ILE A 431 13.18 4.27 -21.63
C ILE A 431 12.96 5.19 -22.83
N LEU A 432 12.12 6.21 -22.65
CA LEU A 432 11.93 7.30 -23.61
C LEU A 432 12.07 8.64 -22.90
N GLU A 433 12.95 9.48 -23.42
CA GLU A 433 13.28 10.78 -22.86
C GLU A 433 12.61 11.90 -23.67
N PHE A 434 11.97 12.83 -22.96
CA PHE A 434 11.45 14.09 -23.46
C PHE A 434 12.23 15.27 -22.87
N ASP A 435 11.89 16.48 -23.29
CA ASP A 435 12.53 17.69 -22.77
C ASP A 435 12.24 17.90 -21.29
N SER A 436 10.97 17.74 -20.88
CA SER A 436 10.52 17.98 -19.50
C SER A 436 10.58 16.76 -18.58
N HIS A 437 10.54 15.55 -19.12
CA HIS A 437 10.41 14.33 -18.32
C HIS A 437 10.99 13.10 -19.04
N ILE A 438 11.08 11.99 -18.32
CA ILE A 438 11.47 10.68 -18.83
C ILE A 438 10.34 9.71 -18.49
N VAL A 439 9.95 8.86 -19.43
CA VAL A 439 9.01 7.77 -19.20
C VAL A 439 9.70 6.42 -19.36
N LEU A 440 9.46 5.54 -18.39
CA LEU A 440 9.93 4.18 -18.38
C LEU A 440 8.72 3.24 -18.41
N VAL A 441 8.72 2.28 -19.34
CA VAL A 441 7.75 1.19 -19.39
C VAL A 441 8.50 -0.11 -19.15
N ILE A 442 8.31 -0.68 -17.96
CA ILE A 442 9.07 -1.86 -17.50
C ILE A 442 8.14 -3.08 -17.47
N PRO A 443 8.48 -4.20 -18.14
CA PRO A 443 7.74 -5.44 -17.99
C PRO A 443 8.00 -6.03 -16.59
N ALA A 444 6.97 -6.64 -16.01
CA ALA A 444 7.01 -7.25 -14.68
C ALA A 444 6.55 -8.71 -14.72
N HIS A 445 6.92 -9.47 -13.70
CA HIS A 445 6.44 -10.84 -13.48
C HIS A 445 4.94 -10.87 -13.24
N VAL A 446 4.31 -11.97 -13.65
CA VAL A 446 2.93 -12.33 -13.26
C VAL A 446 2.96 -13.78 -12.84
N VAL A 447 2.75 -14.02 -11.55
CA VAL A 447 2.70 -15.37 -11.00
C VAL A 447 1.27 -15.91 -11.14
N PRO A 448 1.06 -17.04 -11.83
CA PRO A 448 -0.26 -17.64 -11.90
C PRO A 448 -0.67 -18.19 -10.53
N ASN A 449 -1.91 -17.92 -10.11
CA ASN A 449 -2.47 -18.37 -8.82
C ASN A 449 -1.63 -17.94 -7.60
N PRO A 450 -1.52 -16.62 -7.33
CA PRO A 450 -0.74 -16.13 -6.21
C PRO A 450 -1.32 -16.62 -4.87
N VAL A 451 -0.44 -16.93 -3.91
CA VAL A 451 -0.81 -17.33 -2.54
C VAL A 451 -1.42 -16.17 -1.77
N SER A 452 -0.96 -14.95 -2.03
CA SER A 452 -1.51 -13.72 -1.45
C SER A 452 -1.35 -12.58 -2.44
N THR A 453 -2.28 -11.61 -2.39
CA THR A 453 -2.20 -10.35 -3.13
C THR A 453 -2.16 -9.12 -2.22
N VAL A 454 -2.19 -9.32 -0.90
CA VAL A 454 -2.21 -8.23 0.09
C VAL A 454 -0.82 -7.59 0.20
N GLY A 455 -0.79 -6.26 0.18
CA GLY A 455 0.45 -5.47 0.31
C GLY A 455 1.42 -5.63 -0.86
N MET A 456 0.94 -6.05 -2.05
CA MET A 456 1.77 -6.15 -3.24
C MET A 456 2.21 -4.78 -3.77
N GLY A 457 1.28 -3.80 -3.83
CA GLY A 457 1.60 -2.41 -4.19
C GLY A 457 2.70 -1.85 -3.30
N ASP A 458 2.49 -1.90 -1.99
CA ASP A 458 3.47 -1.51 -0.97
C ASP A 458 4.84 -2.18 -1.18
N THR A 459 4.86 -3.49 -1.51
CA THR A 459 6.09 -4.24 -1.76
C THR A 459 6.80 -3.76 -3.03
N ILE A 460 6.05 -3.50 -4.10
CA ILE A 460 6.58 -3.02 -5.39
C ILE A 460 7.15 -1.61 -5.24
N SER A 461 6.38 -0.67 -4.68
CA SER A 461 6.79 0.71 -4.51
C SER A 461 8.01 0.82 -3.59
N SER A 462 7.96 0.17 -2.43
CA SER A 462 9.06 0.25 -1.46
C SER A 462 10.34 -0.42 -1.94
N SER A 463 10.27 -1.62 -2.49
CA SER A 463 11.46 -2.31 -2.99
C SER A 463 12.11 -1.58 -4.16
N SER A 464 11.31 -0.93 -5.03
CA SER A 464 11.84 -0.16 -6.15
C SER A 464 12.53 1.10 -5.65
N PHE A 465 11.88 1.88 -4.80
CA PHE A 465 12.42 3.16 -4.36
C PHE A 465 13.60 2.99 -3.39
N ALA A 466 13.57 2.00 -2.50
CA ALA A 466 14.69 1.70 -1.60
C ALA A 466 15.93 1.22 -2.38
N TYR A 467 15.73 0.42 -3.43
CA TYR A 467 16.83 -0.03 -4.30
C TYR A 467 17.39 1.12 -5.15
N GLU A 468 16.51 1.98 -5.66
CA GLU A 468 16.89 3.15 -6.45
C GLU A 468 17.87 4.05 -5.69
N TRP A 469 17.66 4.22 -4.38
CA TRP A 469 18.51 5.04 -3.51
C TRP A 469 19.48 4.24 -2.64
N ASN A 470 19.73 2.97 -2.98
CA ASN A 470 20.68 2.13 -2.27
C ASN A 470 22.12 2.65 -2.48
N HIS A 471 22.85 2.85 -1.37
CA HIS A 471 24.14 3.54 -1.33
C HIS A 471 25.26 2.91 -2.20
N ASN A 472 25.11 1.66 -2.61
CA ASN A 472 26.10 0.91 -3.39
C ASN A 472 25.81 0.79 -4.90
N ALA A 473 24.76 1.43 -5.43
CA ALA A 473 24.39 1.27 -6.84
C ALA A 473 25.06 2.28 -7.82
N LYS A 474 26.29 2.72 -7.51
CA LYS A 474 27.12 3.54 -8.41
C LYS A 474 28.18 2.73 -9.14
#